data_AF-A0A946BYP9-F1
#
_entry.id   AF-A0A946BYP9-F1
#
_cell.length_a   1.000
_cell.length_b   1.000
_cell.length_c   1.000
_cell.angle_alpha   90.00
_cell.angle_beta   90.00
_cell.angle_gamma   90.00
#
_symmetry.space_group_name_H-M   'P 1'
#
loop_
_entity.id
_entity.type
_entity.pdbx_description
1 polymer ?
#
loop_
_entity_poly.entity_id
_entity_poly.type
_entity_poly.pdbx_seq_one_letter_code
_entity_poly.pdbx_strand_id
1 'polypeptide(L)'
;MAASHPRPVFCGRLSGDRSLQAAGVETDAQAEWHDIALDSAVGQGYLLDLMRQRGPVDHVVLALDLLPSQIDLNNALTTSLDSVLAETRQVIEGLIVVTRGAEAVMASGVGAGMTVLYPDKVELMTPLAQGLRAFVQEFVAAEAERWAALGLSLALRSGSLVD
;
A
#
# COMPACT_ATOMS: atom_id res chain seq x y z
N MET A 1 19.72 8.07 -22.76
CA MET A 1 19.25 7.59 -21.44
C MET A 1 17.98 8.34 -21.14
N ALA A 2 16.85 7.64 -21.00
CA ALA A 2 15.62 8.27 -20.50
C ALA A 2 15.88 8.70 -19.06
N ALA A 3 15.51 9.94 -18.71
CA ALA A 3 15.64 10.44 -17.35
C ALA A 3 14.77 9.57 -16.43
N SER A 4 15.34 9.00 -15.36
CA SER A 4 14.52 8.31 -14.35
C SER A 4 13.60 9.32 -13.68
N HIS A 5 12.40 8.89 -13.29
CA HIS A 5 11.53 9.73 -12.48
C HIS A 5 12.19 9.83 -11.09
N PRO A 6 12.76 10.98 -10.70
CA PRO A 6 13.72 11.02 -9.58
C PRO A 6 13.05 10.98 -8.20
N ARG A 7 11.73 10.72 -8.16
CA ARG A 7 10.88 10.96 -7.00
C ARG A 7 10.04 9.72 -6.69
N PRO A 8 10.08 9.22 -5.45
CA PRO A 8 9.22 8.11 -5.05
C PRO A 8 7.74 8.51 -5.17
N VAL A 9 6.91 7.57 -5.61
CA VAL A 9 5.47 7.73 -5.75
C VAL A 9 4.80 7.15 -4.51
N PHE A 10 4.14 7.99 -3.71
CA PHE A 10 3.40 7.59 -2.52
C PHE A 10 1.91 7.52 -2.82
N CYS A 11 1.30 6.38 -2.56
CA CYS A 11 -0.10 6.09 -2.89
C CYS A 11 -0.83 5.41 -1.74
N GLY A 12 -2.04 5.86 -1.45
CA GLY A 12 -2.94 5.26 -0.46
C GLY A 12 -4.02 6.26 -0.01
N ARG A 13 -4.89 5.90 0.93
CA ARG A 13 -5.91 6.81 1.50
C ARG A 13 -5.27 7.72 2.54
N LEU A 14 -4.48 8.67 2.07
CA LEU A 14 -3.61 9.50 2.87
C LEU A 14 -4.33 10.72 3.45
N SER A 15 -5.42 11.21 2.83
CA SER A 15 -6.14 12.39 3.32
C SER A 15 -6.87 12.15 4.66
N GLY A 16 -7.21 10.88 4.95
CA GLY A 16 -7.85 10.47 6.20
C GLY A 16 -6.89 10.10 7.33
N ASP A 17 -5.62 9.80 7.01
CA ASP A 17 -4.66 9.28 7.98
C ASP A 17 -3.36 10.10 7.97
N ARG A 18 -3.34 11.16 8.78
CA ARG A 18 -2.12 11.96 9.04
C ARG A 18 -0.98 11.12 9.60
N SER A 19 -1.27 9.93 10.14
CA SER A 19 -0.22 9.04 10.64
C SER A 19 0.58 8.40 9.49
N LEU A 20 -0.11 7.90 8.47
CA LEU A 20 0.58 7.35 7.30
C LEU A 20 1.28 8.46 6.48
N GLN A 21 0.74 9.69 6.50
CA GLN A 21 1.46 10.85 5.96
C GLN A 21 2.76 11.13 6.70
N ALA A 22 2.76 11.31 8.03
CA ALA A 22 4.01 11.71 8.71
C ALA A 22 5.08 10.60 8.75
N ALA A 23 4.71 9.32 8.65
CA ALA A 23 5.67 8.22 8.45
C ALA A 23 6.37 8.27 7.06
N GLY A 24 5.72 8.87 6.05
CA GLY A 24 6.28 9.09 4.70
C GLY A 24 6.83 10.51 4.44
N VAL A 25 6.32 11.53 5.15
CA VAL A 25 6.71 12.94 5.01
C VAL A 25 8.13 13.17 5.53
N GLU A 26 8.59 12.39 6.52
CA GLU A 26 9.99 12.48 6.98
C GLU A 26 10.99 11.90 5.96
N THR A 27 10.56 11.11 4.97
CA THR A 27 11.50 10.38 4.10
C THR A 27 11.83 11.04 2.78
N ASP A 28 10.98 11.90 2.19
CA ASP A 28 11.42 12.69 1.02
C ASP A 28 10.50 13.89 0.71
N ALA A 29 10.99 15.12 0.88
CA ALA A 29 10.28 16.35 0.51
C ALA A 29 9.98 16.44 -1.01
N GLN A 30 10.52 15.53 -1.81
CA GLN A 30 10.27 15.46 -3.24
C GLN A 30 9.27 14.36 -3.68
N ALA A 31 8.69 13.58 -2.77
CA ALA A 31 7.72 12.54 -3.11
C ALA A 31 6.48 13.08 -3.88
N GLU A 32 5.99 12.32 -4.88
CA GLU A 32 4.69 12.58 -5.53
C GLU A 32 3.60 11.84 -4.76
N TRP A 33 2.62 12.57 -4.23
CA TRP A 33 1.59 12.03 -3.35
C TRP A 33 0.26 11.87 -4.08
N HIS A 34 -0.35 10.69 -3.98
CA HIS A 34 -1.68 10.43 -4.52
C HIS A 34 -2.60 9.80 -3.47
N ASP A 35 -3.70 10.49 -3.20
CA ASP A 35 -4.77 10.00 -2.34
C ASP A 35 -5.66 9.05 -3.14
N ILE A 36 -5.43 7.74 -2.99
CA ILE A 36 -6.05 6.69 -3.81
C ILE A 36 -6.61 5.59 -2.90
N ALA A 37 -7.87 5.22 -3.17
CA ALA A 37 -8.58 4.13 -2.51
C ALA A 37 -8.28 2.78 -3.20
N LEU A 38 -7.40 1.98 -2.62
CA LEU A 38 -6.97 0.67 -3.16
C LEU A 38 -8.03 -0.43 -3.04
N ASP A 39 -9.00 -0.23 -2.15
CA ASP A 39 -10.24 -0.99 -2.02
C ASP A 39 -11.21 -0.74 -3.19
N SER A 40 -10.81 0.07 -4.20
CA SER A 40 -11.62 0.32 -5.39
C SER A 40 -10.88 -0.06 -6.68
N ALA A 41 -11.60 -0.63 -7.64
CA ALA A 41 -11.07 -0.92 -8.97
C ALA A 41 -10.58 0.35 -9.69
N VAL A 42 -11.22 1.50 -9.42
CA VAL A 42 -10.81 2.81 -9.97
C VAL A 42 -9.45 3.22 -9.42
N GLY A 43 -9.25 3.12 -8.11
CA GLY A 43 -7.97 3.46 -7.49
C GLY A 43 -6.84 2.53 -7.92
N GLN A 44 -7.12 1.23 -8.02
CA GLN A 44 -6.18 0.25 -8.57
C GLN A 44 -5.78 0.61 -10.00
N GLY A 45 -6.75 0.86 -10.89
CA GLY A 45 -6.50 1.24 -12.27
C GLY A 45 -5.71 2.54 -12.40
N TYR A 46 -6.05 3.56 -11.60
CA TYR A 46 -5.31 4.82 -11.57
C TYR A 46 -3.82 4.60 -11.23
N LEU A 47 -3.52 3.81 -10.20
CA LEU A 47 -2.14 3.56 -9.80
C LEU A 47 -1.35 2.80 -10.88
N LEU A 48 -1.97 1.79 -11.50
CA LEU A 48 -1.37 1.07 -12.62
C LEU A 48 -1.06 1.99 -13.80
N ASP A 49 -2.02 2.84 -14.18
CA ASP A 49 -1.84 3.80 -15.26
C ASP A 49 -0.76 4.83 -14.94
N LEU A 50 -0.71 5.31 -13.70
CA LEU A 50 0.33 6.21 -13.23
C LEU A 50 1.73 5.58 -13.38
N MET A 51 1.91 4.36 -12.86
CA MET A 51 3.20 3.66 -12.96
C MET A 51 3.60 3.40 -14.42
N ARG A 52 2.63 3.05 -15.28
CA ARG A 52 2.86 2.82 -16.71
C ARG A 52 3.27 4.09 -17.46
N GLN A 53 2.63 5.23 -17.16
CA GLN A 53 2.85 6.47 -17.90
C GLN A 53 4.13 7.22 -17.47
N ARG A 54 4.61 7.01 -16.23
CA ARG A 54 5.70 7.78 -15.63
C ARG A 54 7.09 7.14 -15.70
N GLY A 55 7.25 6.08 -16.49
CA GLY A 55 8.45 5.25 -16.45
C GLY A 55 9.78 6.00 -16.66
N PRO A 56 10.88 5.56 -16.00
CA PRO A 56 10.94 4.57 -14.92
C PRO A 56 10.62 5.18 -13.54
N VAL A 57 9.68 4.55 -12.83
CA VAL A 57 9.41 4.82 -11.40
C VAL A 57 10.37 3.98 -10.57
N ASP A 58 11.26 4.65 -9.83
CA ASP A 58 12.29 3.99 -9.04
C ASP A 58 11.70 3.38 -7.74
N HIS A 59 10.71 4.02 -7.10
CA HIS A 59 10.14 3.46 -5.88
C HIS A 59 8.66 3.82 -5.69
N VAL A 60 7.86 2.85 -5.25
CA VAL A 60 6.46 3.05 -4.86
C VAL A 60 6.30 2.79 -3.38
N VAL A 61 5.61 3.67 -2.68
CA VAL A 61 5.19 3.44 -1.29
C VAL A 61 3.69 3.32 -1.24
N LEU A 62 3.21 2.16 -0.81
CA LEU A 62 1.81 1.78 -0.77
C LEU A 62 1.31 1.79 0.68
N ALA A 63 0.49 2.77 1.04
CA ALA A 63 -0.16 2.79 2.34
C ALA A 63 -1.47 1.98 2.30
N LEU A 64 -1.46 0.82 2.95
CA LEU A 64 -2.65 -0.02 3.11
C LEU A 64 -3.40 0.36 4.37
N ASP A 65 -4.67 0.67 4.20
CA ASP A 65 -5.59 0.72 5.31
C ASP A 65 -6.04 -0.71 5.65
N LEU A 66 -5.63 -1.20 6.81
CA LEU A 66 -6.05 -2.51 7.32
C LEU A 66 -7.39 -2.44 8.05
N LEU A 67 -7.92 -1.23 8.23
CA LEU A 67 -9.26 -1.02 8.72
C LEU A 67 -10.14 -0.66 7.51
N PRO A 68 -11.33 -1.25 7.40
CA PRO A 68 -12.29 -0.80 6.41
C PRO A 68 -12.60 0.67 6.73
N SER A 69 -12.39 1.54 5.74
CA SER A 69 -12.44 3.01 5.84
C SER A 69 -13.74 3.63 6.41
N GLN A 70 -14.71 2.79 6.76
CA GLN A 70 -16.03 3.14 7.26
C GLN A 70 -16.35 2.60 8.66
N ILE A 71 -15.44 1.82 9.27
CA ILE A 71 -15.60 1.46 10.67
C ILE A 71 -15.15 2.64 11.53
N ASP A 72 -15.99 3.67 11.55
CA ASP A 72 -16.09 4.50 12.75
C ASP A 72 -16.29 3.51 13.91
N LEU A 73 -15.46 3.57 14.94
CA LEU A 73 -15.55 2.66 16.09
C LEU A 73 -16.96 2.68 16.72
N ASN A 74 -17.70 3.77 16.48
CA ASN A 74 -19.12 3.93 16.84
C ASN A 74 -20.08 3.10 15.97
N ASN A 75 -19.72 2.80 14.71
CA ASN A 75 -20.49 1.99 13.75
C ASN A 75 -19.97 0.54 13.63
N ALA A 76 -18.87 0.19 14.28
CA ALA A 76 -18.32 -1.18 14.27
C ALA A 76 -19.33 -2.26 14.69
N LEU A 77 -20.32 -1.90 15.50
CA LEU A 77 -21.39 -2.77 15.95
C LEU A 77 -22.61 -2.81 15.00
N THR A 78 -22.69 -1.92 14.01
CA THR A 78 -23.82 -1.79 13.09
C THR A 78 -23.46 -2.17 11.64
N THR A 79 -22.18 -2.20 11.29
CA THR A 79 -21.73 -2.66 9.97
C THR A 79 -21.94 -4.17 9.81
N SER A 80 -22.59 -4.58 8.71
CA SER A 80 -22.80 -5.99 8.41
C SER A 80 -21.50 -6.69 8.06
N LEU A 81 -21.33 -7.93 8.55
CA LEU A 81 -20.17 -8.79 8.26
C LEU A 81 -19.91 -8.91 6.74
N ASP A 82 -20.96 -9.00 5.92
CA ASP A 82 -20.85 -9.08 4.46
C ASP A 82 -20.10 -7.88 3.86
N SER A 83 -20.36 -6.67 4.37
CA SER A 83 -19.69 -5.45 3.91
C SER A 83 -18.22 -5.45 4.32
N VAL A 84 -17.92 -5.84 5.56
CA VAL A 84 -16.56 -5.91 6.08
C VAL A 84 -15.73 -6.95 5.30
N LEU A 85 -16.32 -8.11 4.99
CA LEU A 85 -15.67 -9.13 4.17
C LEU A 85 -15.47 -8.67 2.73
N ALA A 86 -16.43 -7.95 2.14
CA ALA A 86 -16.30 -7.38 0.79
C ALA A 86 -15.15 -6.37 0.72
N GLU A 87 -15.07 -5.45 1.69
CA GLU A 87 -13.97 -4.47 1.78
C GLU A 87 -12.63 -5.16 2.01
N THR A 88 -12.57 -6.18 2.88
CA THR A 88 -11.33 -6.95 3.11
C THR A 88 -10.86 -7.64 1.83
N ARG A 89 -11.79 -8.22 1.08
CA ARG A 89 -11.49 -8.85 -0.21
C ARG A 89 -10.93 -7.83 -1.20
N GLN A 90 -11.50 -6.64 -1.26
CA GLN A 90 -11.01 -5.58 -2.15
C GLN A 90 -9.59 -5.13 -1.79
N VAL A 91 -9.25 -5.04 -0.50
CA VAL A 91 -7.88 -4.74 -0.06
C VAL A 91 -6.90 -5.83 -0.51
N ILE A 92 -7.27 -7.11 -0.34
CA ILE A 92 -6.46 -8.25 -0.79
C ILE A 92 -6.26 -8.21 -2.32
N GLU A 93 -7.34 -8.03 -3.07
CA GLU A 93 -7.29 -7.93 -4.53
C GLU A 93 -6.43 -6.75 -4.97
N GLY A 94 -6.59 -5.59 -4.33
CA GLY A 94 -5.82 -4.39 -4.62
C GLY A 94 -4.32 -4.57 -4.37
N LEU A 95 -3.93 -5.18 -3.25
CA LEU A 95 -2.54 -5.50 -2.95
C LEU A 95 -1.94 -6.40 -4.04
N ILE A 96 -2.64 -7.48 -4.41
CA ILE A 96 -2.16 -8.41 -5.44
C ILE A 96 -1.99 -7.68 -6.79
N VAL A 97 -3.03 -6.96 -7.22
CA VAL A 97 -3.05 -6.26 -8.53
C VAL A 97 -1.96 -5.22 -8.62
N VAL A 98 -1.82 -4.37 -7.60
CA VAL A 98 -0.82 -3.28 -7.59
C VAL A 98 0.60 -3.84 -7.53
N THR A 99 0.84 -4.87 -6.70
CA THR A 99 2.15 -5.54 -6.63
C THR A 99 2.54 -6.09 -8.01
N ARG A 100 1.63 -6.80 -8.70
CA ARG A 100 1.93 -7.33 -10.05
C ARG A 100 2.09 -6.24 -11.10
N GLY A 101 1.32 -5.17 -10.99
CA GLY A 101 1.47 -4.00 -11.84
C GLY A 101 2.83 -3.35 -11.71
N ALA A 102 3.27 -3.13 -10.47
CA ALA A 102 4.58 -2.57 -10.16
C ALA A 102 5.71 -3.46 -10.69
N GLU A 103 5.67 -4.77 -10.41
CA GLU A 103 6.62 -5.76 -10.94
C GLU A 103 6.74 -5.69 -12.47
N ALA A 104 5.62 -5.49 -13.18
CA ALA A 104 5.57 -5.48 -14.64
C ALA A 104 6.14 -4.21 -15.30
N VAL A 105 6.23 -3.10 -14.57
CA VAL A 105 6.60 -1.77 -15.13
C VAL A 105 7.88 -1.19 -14.53
N MET A 106 8.30 -1.67 -13.36
CA MET A 106 9.55 -1.24 -12.73
C MET A 106 10.76 -1.80 -13.49
N ALA A 107 11.76 -0.95 -13.68
CA ALA A 107 13.03 -1.34 -14.28
C ALA A 107 14.01 -1.78 -13.18
N SER A 108 14.70 -2.90 -13.39
CA SER A 108 15.74 -3.38 -12.46
C SER A 108 16.85 -2.32 -12.33
N GLY A 109 17.07 -1.81 -11.11
CA GLY A 109 18.00 -0.74 -10.81
C GLY A 109 18.24 -0.60 -9.31
N VAL A 110 19.28 0.15 -8.91
CA VAL A 110 19.60 0.35 -7.48
C VAL A 110 18.43 1.06 -6.79
N GLY A 111 17.80 0.40 -5.83
CA GLY A 111 16.66 0.95 -5.07
C GLY A 111 15.29 0.78 -5.73
N ALA A 112 15.23 0.12 -6.90
CA ALA A 112 13.98 -0.20 -7.59
C ALA A 112 13.09 -1.07 -6.70
N GLY A 113 11.85 -0.64 -6.42
CA GLY A 113 10.97 -1.46 -5.60
C GLY A 113 9.71 -0.83 -5.07
N MET A 114 9.07 -1.58 -4.17
CA MET A 114 7.85 -1.17 -3.50
C MET A 114 7.96 -1.39 -1.99
N THR A 115 7.49 -0.43 -1.22
CA THR A 115 7.29 -0.57 0.22
C THR A 115 5.81 -0.54 0.55
N VAL A 116 5.31 -1.60 1.19
CA VAL A 116 3.96 -1.66 1.74
C VAL A 116 4.01 -1.14 3.19
N LEU A 117 3.21 -0.11 3.48
CA LEU A 117 3.01 0.43 4.81
C LEU A 117 1.68 -0.05 5.37
N TYR A 118 1.66 -0.42 6.65
CA TYR A 118 0.43 -0.69 7.37
C TYR A 118 0.42 -0.04 8.77
N PRO A 119 -0.75 0.34 9.30
CA PRO A 119 -0.84 1.00 10.61
C PRO A 119 -0.41 0.06 11.75
N ASP A 120 0.44 0.60 12.63
CA ASP A 120 1.00 -0.10 13.78
C ASP A 120 0.04 -0.14 14.98
N LYS A 121 -1.02 0.69 14.99
CA LYS A 121 -1.93 0.78 16.14
C LYS A 121 -2.58 -0.58 16.44
N VAL A 122 -2.30 -1.03 17.66
CA VAL A 122 -2.67 -2.32 18.27
C VAL A 122 -4.08 -2.28 18.87
N GLU A 123 -4.63 -1.09 19.09
CA GLU A 123 -5.87 -0.92 19.84
C GLU A 123 -7.08 -1.26 18.96
N LEU A 124 -7.62 -2.46 19.17
CA LEU A 124 -8.91 -2.97 18.66
C LEU A 124 -8.88 -3.69 17.30
N MET A 125 -7.80 -4.43 17.00
CA MET A 125 -7.80 -5.33 15.84
C MET A 125 -8.74 -6.52 16.09
N THR A 126 -9.92 -6.48 15.46
CA THR A 126 -10.82 -7.63 15.34
C THR A 126 -10.07 -8.86 14.79
N PRO A 127 -10.54 -10.10 15.00
CA PRO A 127 -9.90 -11.28 14.41
C PRO A 127 -9.71 -11.18 12.89
N LEU A 128 -10.62 -10.51 12.19
CA LEU A 128 -10.51 -10.27 10.76
C LEU A 128 -9.36 -9.33 10.41
N ALA A 129 -9.21 -8.22 11.15
CA ALA A 129 -8.11 -7.28 10.93
C ALA A 129 -6.75 -7.92 11.25
N GLN A 130 -6.68 -8.79 12.28
CA GLN A 130 -5.49 -9.61 12.57
C GLN A 130 -5.19 -10.58 11.43
N GLY A 131 -6.21 -11.26 10.89
CA GLY A 131 -6.08 -12.16 9.75
C GLY A 131 -5.59 -11.45 8.50
N LEU A 132 -6.13 -10.26 8.21
CA LEU A 132 -5.69 -9.44 7.08
C LEU A 132 -4.23 -8.99 7.26
N ARG A 133 -3.84 -8.56 8.46
CA ARG A 133 -2.43 -8.22 8.75
C ARG A 133 -1.50 -9.41 8.52
N ALA A 134 -1.85 -10.59 9.04
CA ALA A 134 -1.07 -11.80 8.85
C ALA A 134 -0.97 -12.18 7.37
N PHE A 135 -2.06 -12.04 6.63
CA PHE A 135 -2.07 -12.24 5.18
C PHE A 135 -1.09 -11.29 4.46
N VAL A 136 -1.12 -9.99 4.76
CA VAL A 136 -0.22 -9.01 4.14
C VAL A 136 1.25 -9.33 4.45
N GLN A 137 1.54 -9.71 5.70
CA GLN A 137 2.89 -10.12 6.13
C GLN A 137 3.40 -11.32 5.34
N GLU A 138 2.60 -12.38 5.27
CA GLU A 138 2.97 -13.60 4.55
C GLU A 138 3.09 -13.35 3.04
N PHE A 139 2.16 -12.59 2.47
CA PHE A 139 2.17 -12.23 1.05
C PHE A 139 3.45 -11.47 0.68
N VAL A 140 3.81 -10.42 1.43
CA VAL A 140 5.02 -9.63 1.14
C VAL A 140 6.28 -10.48 1.31
N ALA A 141 6.35 -11.32 2.34
CA ALA A 141 7.50 -12.21 2.54
C ALA A 141 7.69 -13.17 1.36
N ALA A 142 6.61 -13.82 0.90
CA ALA A 142 6.64 -14.74 -0.24
C ALA A 142 7.00 -14.03 -1.56
N GLU A 143 6.46 -12.83 -1.79
CA GLU A 143 6.71 -12.08 -3.01
C GLU A 143 8.08 -11.39 -3.04
N ALA A 144 8.66 -11.07 -1.88
CA ALA A 144 9.98 -10.44 -1.80
C ALA A 144 11.09 -11.33 -2.40
N GLU A 145 11.02 -12.65 -2.20
CA GLU A 145 11.97 -13.60 -2.82
C GLU A 145 11.87 -13.56 -4.35
N ARG A 146 10.65 -13.56 -4.88
CA ARG A 146 10.40 -13.48 -6.32
C ARG A 146 10.89 -12.15 -6.90
N TRP A 147 10.61 -11.04 -6.23
CA TRP A 147 11.05 -9.70 -6.64
C TRP A 147 12.58 -9.59 -6.64
N ALA A 148 13.25 -10.17 -5.63
CA ALA A 148 14.71 -10.20 -5.57
C ALA A 148 15.33 -10.92 -6.77
N ALA A 149 14.70 -12.00 -7.27
CA ALA A 149 15.14 -12.69 -8.49
C ALA A 149 15.05 -11.82 -9.76
N LEU A 150 14.25 -10.75 -9.74
CA LEU A 150 14.11 -9.75 -10.79
C LEU A 150 15.00 -8.51 -10.56
N GLY A 151 15.79 -8.48 -9.47
CA GLY A 151 16.57 -7.30 -9.08
C GLY A 151 15.72 -6.15 -8.52
N LEU A 152 14.52 -6.44 -8.03
CA LEU A 152 13.61 -5.50 -7.38
C LEU A 152 13.55 -5.76 -5.88
N SER A 153 13.09 -4.77 -5.11
CA SER A 153 12.82 -4.90 -3.68
C SER A 153 11.34 -4.80 -3.38
N LEU A 154 10.83 -5.70 -2.54
CA LEU A 154 9.51 -5.60 -1.93
C LEU A 154 9.70 -5.65 -0.41
N ALA A 155 9.24 -4.61 0.28
CA ALA A 155 9.39 -4.51 1.72
C ALA A 155 8.05 -4.23 2.39
N LEU A 156 7.93 -4.70 3.63
CA LEU A 156 6.82 -4.37 4.51
C LEU A 156 7.35 -3.52 5.67
N ARG A 157 6.63 -2.46 6.05
CA ARG A 157 6.91 -1.69 7.26
C ARG A 157 5.61 -1.39 8.01
N SER A 158 5.66 -1.48 9.34
CA SER A 158 4.64 -0.88 10.18
C SER A 158 4.90 0.62 10.32
N GLY A 159 3.84 1.42 10.45
CA GLY A 159 3.91 2.84 10.75
C GLY A 159 3.10 3.18 12.01
N SER A 160 3.76 3.73 13.03
CA SER A 160 3.15 4.40 14.18
C SER A 160 3.42 5.89 14.08
N LEU A 161 2.49 6.75 14.53
CA LEU A 161 2.84 8.11 14.94
C LEU A 161 2.45 8.37 16.38
N VAL A 162 3.53 8.53 17.15
CA VAL A 162 3.64 9.12 18.48
C VAL A 162 3.05 8.26 19.61
N ASP A 163 3.86 8.09 20.65
CA ASP A 163 3.40 7.71 22.00
C ASP A 163 2.22 8.56 22.48
#